data_AF-A0A3D1PUW6-F1
#
_entry.id   AF-A0A3D1PUW6-F1
#
_cell.length_a   1.000
_cell.length_b   1.000
_cell.length_c   1.000
_cell.angle_alpha   90.00
_cell.angle_beta   90.00
_cell.angle_gamma   90.00
#
_symmetry.space_group_name_H-M   'P 1'
#
loop_
_entity.id
_entity.type
_entity.pdbx_description
1 polymer ?
#
loop_
_entity_poly.entity_id
_entity_poly.type
_entity_poly.pdbx_seq_one_letter_code
_entity_poly.pdbx_strand_id
1 'polypeptide(L)'
;MKYILMHRELPVAVLSINDTSGTVYRVEDVVQPAHLPIGLFSADRREFAKNLNLWLAGRTIPASHSGFHHALEALQIQKKLQLSASTLMMKCFALSLSDQYWLNPAEQPLEWRKVNFYHNDFSEDVDNILFGQIPERDSIDLVSPCNTSDGWLKRKWKILNGQRVLVKGGSGMA
;
A
#
# COMPACT_ATOMS: atom_id res chain seq x y z
N MET A 1 -12.21 5.87 -10.82
CA MET A 1 -12.85 4.56 -10.53
C MET A 1 -13.42 4.56 -9.12
N LYS A 2 -14.45 3.74 -8.87
CA LYS A 2 -15.05 3.60 -7.53
C LYS A 2 -14.33 2.53 -6.72
N TYR A 3 -14.02 2.87 -5.47
CA TYR A 3 -13.45 1.97 -4.48
C TYR A 3 -14.26 2.05 -3.18
N ILE A 4 -14.19 0.99 -2.39
CA ILE A 4 -14.74 0.95 -1.05
C ILE A 4 -13.55 0.94 -0.09
N LEU A 5 -13.47 1.93 0.80
CA LEU A 5 -12.60 1.83 1.97
C LEU A 5 -13.20 0.77 2.89
N MET A 6 -12.43 -0.25 3.17
CA MET A 6 -12.83 -1.40 3.98
C MET A 6 -12.04 -1.40 5.29
N HIS A 7 -12.66 -1.88 6.36
CA HIS A 7 -12.01 -2.28 7.61
C HIS A 7 -12.24 -3.78 7.78
N ARG A 8 -11.25 -4.59 7.40
CA ARG A 8 -11.41 -6.03 7.12
C ARG A 8 -12.58 -6.29 6.16
N GLU A 9 -13.63 -6.98 6.59
CA GLU A 9 -14.83 -7.29 5.82
C GLU A 9 -15.86 -6.14 5.81
N LEU A 10 -15.70 -5.13 6.66
CA LEU A 10 -16.69 -4.06 6.83
C LEU A 10 -16.49 -2.93 5.82
N PRO A 11 -17.52 -2.59 5.01
CA PRO A 11 -17.46 -1.41 4.13
C PRO A 11 -17.63 -0.13 4.95
N VAL A 12 -16.66 0.78 4.86
CA VAL A 12 -16.59 2.01 5.66
C VAL A 12 -17.03 3.22 4.86
N ALA A 13 -16.51 3.42 3.66
CA ALA A 13 -16.81 4.58 2.82
C ALA A 13 -16.69 4.25 1.33
N VAL A 14 -17.51 4.89 0.50
CA VAL A 14 -17.44 4.80 -0.96
C VAL A 14 -16.64 5.99 -1.49
N LEU A 15 -15.60 5.69 -2.24
CA LEU A 15 -14.60 6.66 -2.69
C LEU A 15 -14.51 6.65 -4.21
N SER A 16 -14.28 7.82 -4.78
CA SER A 16 -13.84 7.96 -6.17
C SER A 16 -12.35 8.30 -6.19
N ILE A 17 -11.58 7.39 -6.78
CA ILE A 17 -10.11 7.40 -6.80
C ILE A 17 -9.63 7.44 -8.25
N ASN A 18 -8.60 8.24 -8.52
CA ASN A 18 -7.86 8.18 -9.77
C ASN A 18 -6.96 6.92 -9.75
N ASP A 19 -7.18 6.00 -10.68
CA ASP A 19 -6.47 4.71 -10.76
C ASP A 19 -4.98 4.85 -11.04
N THR A 20 -4.58 5.92 -11.72
CA THR A 20 -3.22 6.21 -12.12
C THR A 20 -2.42 6.81 -10.97
N SER A 21 -2.98 7.84 -10.31
CA SER A 21 -2.30 8.56 -9.23
C SER A 21 -2.61 8.02 -7.83
N GLY A 22 -3.63 7.20 -7.67
CA GLY A 22 -4.15 6.75 -6.36
C GLY A 22 -4.85 7.84 -5.56
N THR A 23 -5.11 9.02 -6.15
CA THR A 23 -5.68 10.17 -5.43
C THR A 23 -7.18 10.02 -5.24
N VAL A 24 -7.64 10.13 -3.99
CA VAL A 24 -9.06 10.26 -3.64
C VAL A 24 -9.52 11.67 -4.00
N TYR A 25 -10.38 11.82 -5.00
CA TYR A 25 -10.90 13.13 -5.41
C TYR A 25 -12.33 13.38 -4.94
N ARG A 26 -13.02 12.36 -4.45
CA ARG A 26 -14.36 12.49 -3.86
C ARG A 26 -14.66 11.37 -2.87
N VAL A 27 -15.29 11.73 -1.76
CA VAL A 27 -15.98 10.80 -0.86
C VAL A 27 -17.45 10.81 -1.25
N GLU A 28 -17.93 9.72 -1.85
CA GLU A 28 -19.31 9.60 -2.31
C GLU A 28 -20.26 9.37 -1.13
N ASP A 29 -19.87 8.45 -0.24
CA ASP A 29 -20.68 8.08 0.91
C ASP A 29 -19.84 7.54 2.07
N VAL A 30 -20.38 7.59 3.29
CA VAL A 30 -19.76 7.03 4.50
C VAL A 30 -20.78 6.11 5.15
N VAL A 31 -20.55 4.82 5.00
CA VAL A 31 -21.47 3.75 5.39
C VAL A 31 -21.33 3.43 6.88
N GLN A 32 -20.09 3.38 7.38
CA GLN A 32 -19.80 3.05 8.78
C GLN A 32 -18.82 4.06 9.41
N PRO A 33 -19.30 5.26 9.82
CA PRO A 33 -18.44 6.31 10.37
C PRO A 33 -17.63 5.85 11.60
N ALA A 34 -18.20 4.99 12.44
CA ALA A 34 -17.54 4.46 13.64
C ALA A 34 -16.32 3.57 13.31
N HIS A 35 -16.21 3.09 12.08
CA HIS A 35 -15.10 2.27 11.60
C HIS A 35 -14.10 3.08 10.77
N LEU A 36 -14.23 4.41 10.67
CA LEU A 36 -13.20 5.23 10.03
C LEU A 36 -11.90 5.21 10.86
N PRO A 37 -10.74 5.30 10.19
CA PRO A 37 -9.51 5.59 10.89
C PRO A 37 -9.64 6.87 11.73
N ILE A 38 -9.06 6.85 12.93
CA ILE A 38 -9.23 7.91 13.92
C ILE A 38 -8.74 9.25 13.35
N GLY A 39 -9.51 10.31 13.56
CA GLY A 39 -9.15 11.68 13.17
C GLY A 39 -9.36 12.01 11.68
N LEU A 40 -9.88 11.08 10.87
CA LEU A 40 -10.11 11.34 9.44
C LEU A 40 -11.40 12.10 9.13
N PHE A 41 -12.44 11.91 9.94
CA PHE A 41 -13.77 12.40 9.62
C PHE A 41 -13.81 13.92 9.50
N SER A 42 -14.44 14.40 8.42
CA SER A 42 -14.81 15.79 8.24
C SER A 42 -16.20 15.86 7.62
N ALA A 43 -17.01 16.82 8.09
CA ALA A 43 -18.33 17.09 7.50
C ALA A 43 -18.21 17.65 6.08
N ASP A 44 -17.12 18.37 5.79
CA ASP A 44 -16.82 18.83 4.44
C ASP A 44 -16.18 17.70 3.60
N ARG A 45 -16.82 17.35 2.49
CA ARG A 45 -16.40 16.22 1.64
C ARG A 45 -15.04 16.45 0.97
N ARG A 46 -14.64 17.70 0.71
CA ARG A 46 -13.34 18.02 0.09
C ARG A 46 -12.22 17.88 1.12
N GLU A 47 -12.41 18.43 2.31
CA GLU A 47 -11.46 18.25 3.41
C GLU A 47 -11.36 16.79 3.82
N PHE A 48 -12.46 16.04 3.80
CA PHE A 48 -12.41 14.60 4.05
C PHE A 48 -11.58 13.86 2.99
N ALA A 49 -11.78 14.14 1.70
CA ALA A 49 -10.95 13.56 0.65
C ALA A 49 -9.45 13.91 0.84
N LYS A 50 -9.14 15.13 1.25
CA LYS A 50 -7.77 15.56 1.58
C LYS A 50 -7.20 14.79 2.77
N ASN A 51 -7.95 14.66 3.87
CA ASN A 51 -7.55 13.86 5.03
C ASN A 51 -7.27 12.41 4.66
N LEU A 52 -8.12 11.80 3.83
CA LEU A 52 -7.92 10.44 3.31
C LEU A 52 -6.63 10.32 2.50
N ASN A 53 -6.34 11.29 1.63
CA ASN A 53 -5.08 11.29 0.87
C ASN A 53 -3.87 11.41 1.79
N LEU A 54 -3.92 12.26 2.82
CA LEU A 54 -2.84 12.38 3.81
C LEU A 54 -2.64 11.08 4.60
N TRP A 55 -3.73 10.44 5.01
CA TRP A 55 -3.68 9.16 5.72
C TRP A 55 -3.14 8.02 4.83
N LEU A 56 -3.59 7.93 3.57
CA LEU A 56 -3.05 6.95 2.61
C LEU A 56 -1.57 7.21 2.36
N ALA A 57 -1.16 8.47 2.14
CA ALA A 57 0.24 8.83 1.94
C ALA A 57 1.10 8.46 3.15
N GLY A 58 0.60 8.68 4.38
CA GLY A 58 1.27 8.27 5.61
C GLY A 58 1.39 6.76 5.80
N ARG A 59 0.69 5.94 5.00
CA ARG A 59 0.88 4.48 4.94
C ARG A 59 1.91 4.08 3.90
N THR A 60 2.07 4.86 2.83
CA THR A 60 2.96 4.49 1.71
C THR A 60 4.43 4.49 2.10
N ILE A 61 5.22 3.66 1.42
CA ILE A 61 6.68 3.73 1.52
C ILE A 61 7.18 5.15 1.16
N PRO A 62 7.98 5.80 2.02
CA PRO A 62 8.45 7.16 1.75
C PRO A 62 9.28 7.21 0.48
N ALA A 63 9.02 8.19 -0.38
CA ALA A 63 9.82 8.42 -1.58
C ALA A 63 11.30 8.71 -1.28
N SER A 64 11.59 9.21 -0.06
CA SER A 64 12.94 9.50 0.45
C SER A 64 13.69 8.26 0.96
N HIS A 65 13.09 7.07 0.93
CA HIS A 65 13.78 5.85 1.30
C HIS A 65 14.90 5.58 0.28
N SER A 66 16.15 5.54 0.74
CA SER A 66 17.34 5.59 -0.13
C SER A 66 17.44 4.46 -1.16
N GLY A 67 16.83 3.30 -0.89
CA GLY A 67 16.71 2.19 -1.84
C GLY A 67 15.54 2.31 -2.81
N PHE A 68 14.54 3.16 -2.53
CA PHE A 68 13.29 3.23 -3.27
C PHE A 68 13.43 3.92 -4.63
N HIS A 69 14.15 5.04 -4.70
CA HIS A 69 14.29 5.78 -5.96
C HIS A 69 15.08 4.99 -7.02
N HIS A 70 16.27 4.49 -6.67
CA HIS A 70 17.06 3.65 -7.57
C HIS A 70 16.32 2.37 -7.98
N ALA A 71 15.59 1.74 -7.05
CA ALA A 71 14.77 0.56 -7.33
C ALA A 71 13.69 0.87 -8.38
N LEU A 72 12.94 1.97 -8.20
CA LEU A 72 11.91 2.39 -9.14
C LEU A 72 12.50 2.75 -10.51
N GLU A 73 13.61 3.47 -10.56
CA GLU A 73 14.28 3.81 -11.82
C GLU A 73 14.74 2.56 -12.57
N ALA A 74 15.35 1.60 -11.86
CA ALA A 74 15.78 0.35 -12.48
C ALA A 74 14.59 -0.44 -13.07
N LEU A 75 13.47 -0.50 -12.35
CA LEU A 75 12.23 -1.12 -12.86
C LEU A 75 11.63 -0.35 -14.04
N GLN A 76 11.64 0.98 -13.98
CA GLN A 76 11.15 1.84 -15.06
C GLN A 76 11.97 1.63 -16.34
N ILE A 77 13.29 1.58 -16.24
CA ILE A 77 14.20 1.41 -17.38
C ILE A 77 14.12 -0.02 -17.93
N GLN A 78 14.23 -1.03 -17.08
CA GLN A 78 14.34 -2.42 -17.53
C GLN A 78 13.01 -3.02 -17.96
N LYS A 79 11.90 -2.64 -17.31
CA LYS A 79 10.57 -3.24 -17.52
C LYS A 79 9.56 -2.28 -18.15
N LYS A 80 9.95 -1.02 -18.44
CA LYS A 80 9.08 0.03 -19.01
C LYS A 80 7.82 0.30 -18.18
N LEU A 81 7.90 0.10 -16.86
CA LEU A 81 6.79 0.29 -15.92
C LEU A 81 6.91 1.66 -15.26
N GLN A 82 5.96 2.57 -15.47
CA GLN A 82 5.90 3.79 -14.66
C GLN A 82 5.34 3.48 -13.27
N LEU A 83 6.25 3.46 -12.29
CA LEU A 83 5.93 3.15 -10.90
C LEU A 83 6.17 4.36 -10.01
N SER A 84 5.28 4.53 -9.03
CA SER A 84 5.38 5.49 -7.93
C SER A 84 4.93 4.79 -6.63
N ALA A 85 5.19 5.40 -5.47
CA ALA A 85 4.71 4.88 -4.18
C ALA A 85 3.18 4.70 -4.17
N SER A 86 2.43 5.69 -4.69
CA SER A 86 0.98 5.61 -4.81
C SER A 86 0.54 4.50 -5.75
N THR A 87 1.21 4.33 -6.89
CA THR A 87 0.89 3.26 -7.85
C THR A 87 1.13 1.88 -7.25
N LEU A 88 2.24 1.69 -6.52
CA LEU A 88 2.54 0.44 -5.80
C LEU A 88 1.52 0.14 -4.70
N MET A 89 1.12 1.16 -3.92
CA MET A 89 0.05 1.02 -2.94
C MET A 89 -1.26 0.57 -3.60
N MET A 90 -1.64 1.16 -4.73
CA MET A 90 -2.86 0.76 -5.44
C MET A 90 -2.77 -0.68 -5.98
N LYS A 91 -1.58 -1.16 -6.38
CA LYS A 91 -1.37 -2.55 -6.84
C LYS A 91 -1.66 -3.58 -5.75
N CYS A 92 -1.43 -3.24 -4.49
CA CYS A 92 -1.75 -4.10 -3.35
C CYS A 92 -3.02 -3.65 -2.60
N PHE A 93 -3.91 -2.89 -3.25
CA PHE A 93 -5.18 -2.43 -2.65
C PHE A 93 -5.00 -1.64 -1.34
N ALA A 94 -3.85 -0.99 -1.16
CA ALA A 94 -3.45 -0.37 0.09
C ALA A 94 -3.56 -1.31 1.31
N LEU A 95 -3.38 -2.62 1.13
CA LEU A 95 -3.29 -3.60 2.20
C LEU A 95 -2.01 -3.39 3.00
N SER A 96 -2.08 -3.61 4.31
CA SER A 96 -0.93 -3.48 5.22
C SER A 96 -0.88 -4.64 6.23
N LEU A 97 0.27 -4.80 6.89
CA LEU A 97 0.45 -5.63 8.08
C LEU A 97 0.34 -4.83 9.39
N SER A 98 0.35 -3.49 9.34
CA SER A 98 0.26 -2.61 10.52
C SER A 98 -1.18 -2.27 10.91
N ASP A 99 -2.11 -2.37 9.97
CA ASP A 99 -3.52 -2.06 10.15
C ASP A 99 -4.38 -2.89 9.20
N GLN A 100 -5.69 -2.91 9.43
CA GLN A 100 -6.63 -3.76 8.71
C GLN A 100 -7.49 -2.99 7.71
N TYR A 101 -7.02 -1.83 7.24
CA TYR A 101 -7.71 -1.03 6.24
C TYR A 101 -7.21 -1.31 4.83
N TRP A 102 -8.10 -1.26 3.85
CA TRP A 102 -7.76 -1.49 2.44
C TRP A 102 -8.80 -0.89 1.48
N LEU A 103 -8.45 -0.81 0.20
CA LEU A 103 -9.27 -0.24 -0.88
C LEU A 103 -9.75 -1.35 -1.81
N ASN A 104 -11.03 -1.71 -1.71
CA ASN A 104 -11.64 -2.75 -2.53
C ASN A 104 -12.27 -2.15 -3.81
N PRO A 105 -11.89 -2.58 -5.03
CA PRO A 105 -12.52 -2.10 -6.25
C PRO A 105 -14.03 -2.40 -6.26
N ALA A 106 -14.86 -1.39 -6.53
CA ALA A 106 -16.32 -1.57 -6.48
C ALA A 106 -16.86 -2.41 -7.65
N GLU A 107 -16.17 -2.40 -8.79
CA GLU A 107 -16.58 -3.15 -10.00
C GLU A 107 -16.19 -4.63 -9.93
N GLN A 108 -15.09 -4.95 -9.24
CA GLN A 108 -14.58 -6.31 -9.06
C GLN A 108 -14.15 -6.48 -7.60
N PRO A 109 -15.13 -6.65 -6.69
CA PRO A 109 -14.85 -6.73 -5.28
C PRO A 109 -14.10 -8.02 -4.94
N LEU A 110 -13.09 -7.88 -4.10
CA LEU A 110 -12.30 -8.98 -3.54
C LEU A 110 -12.77 -9.29 -2.12
N GLU A 111 -12.41 -10.48 -1.65
CA GLU A 111 -12.70 -10.92 -0.28
C GLU A 111 -11.48 -10.73 0.61
N TRP A 112 -11.62 -10.03 1.74
CA TRP A 112 -10.54 -9.78 2.70
C TRP A 112 -9.73 -11.05 3.02
N ARG A 113 -10.42 -12.16 3.33
CA ARG A 113 -9.79 -13.45 3.68
C ARG A 113 -8.82 -13.97 2.60
N LYS A 114 -9.02 -13.61 1.33
CA LYS A 114 -8.22 -14.05 0.19
C LYS A 114 -7.03 -13.15 -0.13
N VAL A 115 -7.03 -11.91 0.35
CA VAL A 115 -6.04 -10.89 -0.07
C VAL A 115 -5.18 -10.37 1.08
N ASN A 116 -5.62 -10.50 2.33
CA ASN A 116 -4.90 -9.95 3.47
C ASN A 116 -3.52 -10.60 3.68
N PHE A 117 -2.51 -9.79 4.03
CA PHE A 117 -1.14 -10.27 4.28
C PHE A 117 -0.96 -11.05 5.59
N TYR A 118 -1.95 -11.00 6.50
CA TYR A 118 -1.89 -11.70 7.78
C TYR A 118 -1.92 -13.22 7.62
N HIS A 119 -2.70 -13.72 6.66
CA HIS A 119 -2.92 -15.16 6.46
C HIS A 119 -2.52 -15.64 5.07
N ASN A 120 -2.41 -14.74 4.09
CA ASN A 120 -1.98 -15.08 2.74
C ASN A 120 -0.48 -14.80 2.60
N ASP A 121 0.16 -15.54 1.71
CA ASP A 121 1.55 -15.31 1.35
C ASP A 121 1.67 -14.08 0.46
N PHE A 122 2.84 -13.44 0.47
CA PHE A 122 3.13 -12.26 -0.32
C PHE A 122 4.51 -12.37 -0.95
N SER A 123 4.69 -11.62 -2.03
CA SER A 123 5.96 -11.59 -2.76
C SER A 123 7.03 -10.83 -1.99
N GLU A 124 8.26 -11.34 -2.02
CA GLU A 124 9.46 -10.61 -1.57
C GLU A 124 10.12 -9.82 -2.74
N ASP A 125 9.53 -9.76 -3.93
CA ASP A 125 10.16 -9.10 -5.09
C ASP A 125 10.40 -7.62 -4.84
N VAL A 126 9.36 -6.89 -4.42
CA VAL A 126 9.49 -5.46 -4.11
C VAL A 126 10.57 -5.27 -3.04
N ASP A 127 10.53 -6.07 -1.97
CA ASP A 127 11.54 -6.07 -0.93
C ASP A 127 12.96 -6.29 -1.48
N ASN A 128 13.16 -7.29 -2.33
CA ASN A 128 14.47 -7.58 -2.92
C ASN A 128 14.95 -6.41 -3.79
N ILE A 129 14.06 -5.83 -4.60
CA ILE A 129 14.35 -4.68 -5.46
C ILE A 129 14.76 -3.47 -4.62
N LEU A 130 14.06 -3.19 -3.50
CA LEU A 130 14.42 -2.12 -2.55
C LEU A 130 15.79 -2.33 -1.88
N PHE A 131 16.28 -3.56 -1.85
CA PHE A 131 17.61 -3.92 -1.37
C PHE A 131 18.64 -4.07 -2.49
N GLY A 132 18.30 -3.66 -3.72
CA GLY A 132 19.20 -3.67 -4.88
C GLY A 132 19.30 -5.03 -5.60
N GLN A 133 18.42 -5.98 -5.27
CA GLN A 133 18.35 -7.29 -5.89
C GLN A 133 17.19 -7.31 -6.88
N ILE A 134 17.47 -7.16 -8.17
CA ILE A 134 16.45 -7.25 -9.20
C ILE A 134 16.30 -8.71 -9.62
N PRO A 135 15.11 -9.32 -9.49
CA PRO A 135 14.89 -10.69 -9.94
C PRO A 135 15.18 -10.84 -11.44
N GLU A 136 15.92 -11.88 -11.83
CA GLU A 136 16.25 -12.18 -13.25
C GLU A 136 15.06 -12.69 -14.08
N ARG A 137 13.88 -12.83 -13.46
CA ARG A 137 12.66 -13.31 -14.12
C ARG A 137 11.91 -12.20 -14.87
N ASP A 138 11.11 -12.61 -15.86
CA ASP A 138 10.35 -11.68 -16.70
C ASP A 138 9.25 -10.95 -15.94
N SER A 139 8.50 -11.66 -15.09
CA SER A 139 7.40 -11.12 -14.29
C SER A 139 7.86 -10.76 -12.86
N ILE A 140 7.48 -9.56 -12.42
CA ILE A 140 7.71 -9.08 -11.06
C ILE A 140 6.35 -8.97 -10.37
N ASP A 141 6.21 -9.60 -9.21
CA ASP A 141 5.01 -9.46 -8.39
C ASP A 141 5.14 -8.24 -7.47
N LEU A 142 4.36 -7.20 -7.79
CA LEU A 142 4.37 -5.93 -7.09
C LEU A 142 3.45 -5.91 -5.86
N VAL A 143 2.78 -7.01 -5.53
CA VAL A 143 1.91 -7.13 -4.36
C VAL A 143 2.76 -7.50 -3.14
N SER A 144 3.18 -6.48 -2.37
CA SER A 144 3.97 -6.65 -1.15
C SER A 144 3.48 -5.71 -0.03
N PRO A 145 3.49 -6.16 1.24
CA PRO A 145 3.22 -5.31 2.40
C PRO A 145 4.22 -4.16 2.58
N CYS A 146 5.37 -4.20 1.89
CA CYS A 146 6.32 -3.08 1.91
C CYS A 146 5.85 -1.86 1.14
N ASN A 147 4.86 -1.98 0.25
CA ASN A 147 4.25 -0.83 -0.41
C ASN A 147 3.55 0.11 0.60
N THR A 148 3.13 -0.42 1.75
CA THR A 148 2.43 0.31 2.81
C THR A 148 3.19 0.27 4.15
N SER A 149 4.50 0.47 4.10
CA SER A 149 5.31 0.54 5.31
C SER A 149 6.01 1.89 5.41
N ASP A 150 5.57 2.73 6.36
CA ASP A 150 6.12 4.06 6.63
C ASP A 150 7.27 4.07 7.64
N GLY A 151 8.31 4.89 7.38
CA GLY A 151 9.53 5.05 8.15
C GLY A 151 10.83 4.94 7.32
N TRP A 152 11.93 5.41 7.91
CA TRP A 152 13.16 5.76 7.18
C TRP A 152 14.23 4.66 7.12
N LEU A 153 14.23 3.73 8.07
CA LEU A 153 15.20 2.63 8.12
C LEU A 153 14.91 1.59 7.04
N LYS A 154 15.98 1.06 6.43
CA LYS A 154 15.88 -0.11 5.55
C LYS A 154 15.20 -1.25 6.29
N ARG A 155 14.07 -1.71 5.78
CA ARG A 155 13.31 -2.82 6.35
C ARG A 155 12.63 -3.63 5.26
N LYS A 156 12.35 -4.89 5.57
CA LYS A 156 11.57 -5.77 4.71
C LYS A 156 10.71 -6.72 5.51
N TRP A 157 9.55 -7.03 4.95
CA TRP A 157 8.69 -8.08 5.48
C TRP A 157 9.14 -9.42 4.92
N LYS A 158 9.11 -10.45 5.75
CA LYS A 158 9.42 -11.83 5.37
C LYS A 158 8.46 -12.81 6.00
N ILE A 159 8.30 -13.95 5.35
CA ILE A 159 7.64 -15.12 5.94
C ILE A 159 8.74 -16.12 6.31
N LEU A 160 9.06 -16.23 7.61
CA LEU A 160 10.05 -17.17 8.13
C LEU A 160 9.33 -18.20 9.00
N ASN A 161 9.43 -19.49 8.65
CA ASN A 161 8.79 -20.59 9.38
C ASN A 161 7.28 -20.34 9.62
N GLY A 162 6.59 -19.78 8.62
CA GLY A 162 5.15 -19.43 8.70
C GLY A 162 4.84 -18.13 9.45
N GLN A 163 5.83 -17.46 10.05
CA GLN A 163 5.66 -16.21 10.77
C GLN A 163 5.99 -15.00 9.89
N ARG A 164 5.13 -13.98 9.91
CA ARG A 164 5.39 -12.68 9.27
C ARG A 164 6.28 -11.85 10.17
N VAL A 165 7.50 -11.56 9.72
CA VAL A 165 8.50 -10.81 10.49
C VAL A 165 8.93 -9.56 9.75
N LEU A 166 9.11 -8.46 10.48
CA LEU A 166 9.69 -7.24 9.95
C LEU A 166 11.17 -7.20 10.29
N VAL A 167 12.02 -7.45 9.30
CA VAL A 167 13.47 -7.34 9.45
C VAL A 167 13.84 -5.87 9.30
N LYS A 168 14.41 -5.28 10.35
CA LYS A 168 14.89 -3.89 10.35
C LYS A 168 16.42 -3.90 10.28
N GLY A 169 16.98 -3.19 9.31
CA GLY A 169 18.40 -2.87 9.29
C GLY A 169 18.72 -1.92 10.44
N GLY A 170 19.78 -2.23 11.18
CA GLY A 170 20.31 -1.30 12.17
C GLY A 170 20.89 -0.06 11.49
N SER A 171 20.85 1.08 12.17
CA SER A 171 21.62 2.29 11.80
C SER A 171 23.07 2.22 12.29
N GLY A 172 23.54 1.05 12.74
CA GLY A 172 24.87 0.84 13.31
C GLY A 172 25.79 0.06 12.37
N MET A 173 26.90 0.71 12.00
CA MET A 173 28.06 0.29 11.19
C MET A 173 27.84 0.30 9.65
N ALA A 174 28.63 1.01 8.84
CA ALA A 174 29.91 1.71 9.04
C ALA A 174 29.94 3.05 8.27
#